data_AF-A0A1V5VYL9-F1
#
_entry.id   AF-A0A1V5VYL9-F1
#
_cell.length_a   1.000
_cell.length_b   1.000
_cell.length_c   1.000
_cell.angle_alpha   90.00
_cell.angle_beta   90.00
_cell.angle_gamma   90.00
#
_symmetry.space_group_name_H-M   'P 1'
#
loop_
_entity.id
_entity.type
_entity.pdbx_description
1 polymer ?
#
loop_
_entity_poly.entity_id
_entity_poly.type
_entity_poly.pdbx_seq_one_letter_code
_entity_poly.pdbx_strand_id
1 'polypeptide(L)'
;MKMKKARLIILFLLIPVLLLSQDNSSKIRLAVTSFDDSITSASEAEKAGNAVASMIEAVFKKQDRFYVRDRNAIADYISTLEKVQAGLLSPDMMKGDPASLKVDYLTVGTVSKIDGRYEIDARTVSIDRMIIVHAHGATGSTIQESVGDIEWYIKEKFTEDYIKQRESDSDEEKSTVTVYKFRDENERAAKLEYGGTFAEILNSQMGNFISISTIERKYSKALINEKILEMAGVIENDDSGKSFSDKGIQYKVEGDIRVFSDMITVNYRVYETASGALVFMGSKDIGSTKGFRSVAWSISNTVEDALNNRIGTLKISSQPSGADVYIDGKNEGKTPSQISVVRGKHNLTVKMDGFIPFKGEIEIQSKTVTEQNVVLREVPYKLFEKAMIYEKKRDWEGAIVAYDEFIKTYGDTKEADNAYYRKGHIEMMFLKKYGDALKTFDALLKRYPDAMTRAEGYYGLMRAYELLGNREKAVEIKNYLLSYYGETNAAEEARKTNY
;
A
#
# COMPACT_ATOMS: atom_id res chain seq x y z
N MET A 1 -26.80 10.06 -77.47
CA MET A 1 -25.79 9.06 -77.90
C MET A 1 -24.94 8.73 -76.69
N LYS A 2 -24.92 7.46 -76.27
CA LYS A 2 -24.47 6.99 -74.94
C LYS A 2 -22.96 7.18 -74.72
N MET A 3 -22.60 7.70 -73.54
CA MET A 3 -21.22 7.81 -73.04
C MET A 3 -20.62 6.41 -72.82
N LYS A 4 -19.37 6.24 -73.25
CA LYS A 4 -18.57 5.02 -73.11
C LYS A 4 -18.16 4.82 -71.64
N LYS A 5 -18.38 3.60 -71.15
CA LYS A 5 -17.83 3.06 -69.90
C LYS A 5 -16.30 3.01 -70.00
N ALA A 6 -15.60 3.77 -69.16
CA ALA A 6 -14.20 3.50 -68.82
C ALA A 6 -14.18 2.88 -67.43
N ARG A 7 -13.80 1.59 -67.36
CA ARG A 7 -13.52 0.89 -66.11
C ARG A 7 -12.19 1.42 -65.56
N LEU A 8 -12.24 2.12 -64.43
CA LEU A 8 -11.06 2.43 -63.63
C LEU A 8 -10.70 1.17 -62.85
N ILE A 9 -9.73 0.41 -63.36
CA ILE A 9 -9.12 -0.72 -62.66
C ILE A 9 -8.01 -0.13 -61.79
N ILE A 10 -8.23 -0.06 -60.48
CA ILE A 10 -7.20 0.25 -59.49
C ILE A 10 -6.36 -1.02 -59.35
N LEU A 11 -5.19 -1.03 -59.99
CA LEU A 11 -4.22 -2.11 -59.94
C LEU A 11 -3.33 -1.87 -58.70
N PHE A 12 -3.62 -2.55 -57.60
CA PHE A 12 -2.67 -2.73 -56.48
C PHE A 12 -1.55 -3.63 -56.98
N LEU A 13 -0.45 -3.02 -57.44
CA LEU A 13 0.75 -3.76 -57.82
C LEU A 13 1.72 -3.71 -56.64
N LEU A 14 1.68 -4.78 -55.85
CA LEU A 14 2.72 -5.17 -54.90
C LEU A 14 4.06 -5.22 -55.64
N ILE A 15 4.95 -4.27 -55.34
CA ILE A 15 6.37 -4.37 -55.67
C ILE A 15 7.08 -4.75 -54.37
N PRO A 16 7.71 -5.93 -54.26
CA PRO A 16 8.59 -6.22 -53.14
C PRO A 16 9.89 -5.45 -53.41
N VAL A 17 10.00 -4.23 -52.89
CA VAL A 17 11.28 -3.55 -52.85
C VAL A 17 12.07 -4.16 -51.71
N LEU A 18 13.00 -5.04 -52.08
CA LEU A 18 14.10 -5.52 -51.25
C LEU A 18 15.01 -4.31 -50.97
N LEU A 19 14.62 -3.47 -50.03
CA LEU A 19 15.46 -2.42 -49.45
C LEU A 19 15.97 -2.96 -48.12
N LEU A 20 17.29 -2.95 -47.97
CA LEU A 20 18.02 -3.26 -46.74
C LEU A 20 17.27 -2.69 -45.53
N SER A 21 16.56 -3.54 -44.79
CA SER A 21 16.07 -3.18 -43.48
C SER A 21 17.32 -2.84 -42.67
N GLN A 22 17.39 -1.62 -42.14
CA GLN A 22 18.17 -1.47 -40.92
C GLN A 22 17.56 -2.47 -39.95
N ASP A 23 18.36 -3.45 -39.56
CA ASP A 23 17.98 -4.53 -38.66
C ASP A 23 17.73 -3.95 -37.26
N ASN A 24 16.61 -3.23 -37.12
CA ASN A 24 16.08 -2.69 -35.88
C ASN A 24 15.33 -3.78 -35.09
N SER A 25 15.39 -5.04 -35.53
CA SER A 25 14.72 -6.18 -34.87
C SER A 25 15.22 -6.44 -33.45
N SER A 26 16.38 -5.86 -33.08
CA SER A 26 17.00 -5.97 -31.76
C SER A 26 16.83 -4.73 -30.86
N LYS A 27 16.04 -3.73 -31.28
CA LYS A 27 15.78 -2.52 -30.48
C LYS A 27 14.35 -2.51 -29.95
N ILE A 28 14.20 -1.99 -28.73
CA ILE A 28 12.88 -1.73 -28.15
C ILE A 28 12.30 -0.50 -28.85
N ARG A 29 11.25 -0.69 -29.65
CA ARG A 29 10.62 0.39 -30.43
C ARG A 29 9.52 1.06 -29.61
N LEU A 30 9.63 2.35 -29.38
CA LEU A 30 8.67 3.10 -28.58
C LEU A 30 8.44 4.53 -29.07
N ALA A 31 7.34 5.12 -28.61
CA ALA A 31 7.05 6.54 -28.73
C ALA A 31 6.75 7.15 -27.36
N VAL A 32 6.93 8.46 -27.21
CA VAL A 32 6.59 9.21 -26.00
C VAL A 32 5.46 10.19 -26.31
N THR A 33 4.32 10.05 -25.63
CA THR A 33 3.19 10.98 -25.76
C THR A 33 3.42 12.23 -24.93
N SER A 34 2.63 13.28 -25.19
CA SER A 34 2.48 14.36 -24.21
C SER A 34 2.03 13.80 -22.86
N PHE A 35 2.59 14.34 -21.78
CA PHE A 35 2.17 13.99 -20.43
C PHE A 35 0.97 14.85 -20.05
N ASP A 36 0.02 14.26 -19.32
CA ASP A 36 -1.14 14.99 -18.81
C ASP A 36 -0.74 15.85 -17.59
N ASP A 37 -0.84 17.16 -17.76
CA ASP A 37 -0.59 18.16 -16.73
C ASP A 37 -1.88 18.76 -16.16
N SER A 38 -3.06 18.24 -16.54
CA SER A 38 -4.37 18.67 -16.01
C SER A 38 -4.76 18.03 -14.68
N ILE A 39 -3.84 17.28 -14.04
CA ILE A 39 -4.10 16.58 -12.78
C ILE A 39 -4.35 17.56 -11.63
N THR A 40 -3.62 18.67 -11.64
CA THR A 40 -3.73 19.75 -10.66
C THR A 40 -3.78 21.08 -11.40
N SER A 41 -4.56 22.03 -10.88
CA SER A 41 -4.66 23.38 -11.41
C SER A 41 -3.27 24.06 -11.48
N ALA A 42 -2.38 23.73 -10.55
CA ALA A 42 -1.01 24.25 -10.50
C ALA A 42 -0.13 23.75 -11.66
N SER A 43 -0.18 22.45 -11.99
CA SER A 43 0.56 21.92 -13.14
C SER A 43 -0.03 22.36 -14.48
N GLU A 44 -1.36 22.48 -14.56
CA GLU A 44 -2.06 22.91 -15.77
C GLU A 44 -1.69 24.35 -16.15
N ALA A 45 -1.59 25.24 -15.15
CA ALA A 45 -1.18 26.63 -15.35
C ALA A 45 0.24 26.74 -15.93
N GLU A 46 1.13 25.80 -15.59
CA GLU A 46 2.52 25.79 -16.07
C GLU A 46 2.69 25.10 -17.42
N LYS A 47 1.70 24.31 -17.87
CA LYS A 47 1.73 23.56 -19.14
C LYS A 47 2.99 22.69 -19.31
N ALA A 48 3.41 22.08 -18.21
CA ALA A 48 4.68 21.37 -18.10
C ALA A 48 4.70 20.03 -18.87
N GLY A 49 3.54 19.49 -19.27
CA GLY A 49 3.41 18.14 -19.81
C GLY A 49 4.24 17.90 -21.08
N ASN A 50 4.26 18.87 -22.00
CA ASN A 50 5.07 18.76 -23.23
C ASN A 50 6.58 18.83 -22.94
N ALA A 51 7.00 19.69 -22.02
CA ALA A 51 8.40 19.84 -21.65
C ALA A 51 8.93 18.55 -21.00
N VAL A 52 8.17 17.98 -20.06
CA VAL A 52 8.49 16.69 -19.41
C VAL A 52 8.59 15.58 -20.45
N ALA A 53 7.60 15.48 -21.33
CA ALA A 53 7.60 14.47 -22.38
C ALA A 53 8.82 14.57 -23.30
N SER A 54 9.23 15.78 -23.70
CA SER A 54 10.44 15.99 -24.50
C SER A 54 11.72 15.61 -23.76
N MET A 55 11.80 15.85 -22.45
CA MET A 55 12.95 15.43 -21.65
C MET A 55 13.03 13.89 -21.54
N ILE A 56 11.91 13.23 -21.30
CA ILE A 56 11.82 11.76 -21.27
C ILE A 56 12.15 11.14 -22.64
N GLU A 57 11.67 11.73 -23.72
CA GLU A 57 12.03 11.32 -25.09
C GLU A 57 13.54 11.43 -25.34
N ALA A 58 14.16 12.52 -24.89
CA ALA A 58 15.61 12.69 -24.98
C ALA A 58 16.38 11.65 -24.14
N VAL A 59 15.85 11.24 -22.98
CA VAL A 59 16.43 10.16 -22.17
C VAL A 59 16.47 8.85 -22.95
N PHE A 60 15.36 8.45 -23.59
CA PHE A 60 15.34 7.23 -24.41
C PHE A 60 16.30 7.33 -25.60
N LYS A 61 16.31 8.48 -26.31
CA LYS A 61 17.18 8.70 -27.48
C LYS A 61 18.67 8.63 -27.16
N LYS A 62 19.08 8.88 -25.91
CA LYS A 62 20.48 8.75 -25.48
C LYS A 62 20.94 7.29 -25.31
N GLN A 63 20.04 6.31 -25.31
CA GLN A 63 20.41 4.90 -25.12
C GLN A 63 20.28 4.13 -26.43
N ASP A 64 21.33 3.42 -26.83
CA ASP A 64 21.39 2.73 -28.12
C ASP A 64 20.34 1.61 -28.31
N ARG A 65 19.84 1.06 -27.19
CA ARG A 65 18.87 -0.05 -27.15
C ARG A 65 17.45 0.34 -27.56
N PHE A 66 17.14 1.64 -27.60
CA PHE A 66 15.81 2.11 -27.97
C PHE A 66 15.79 2.62 -29.41
N TYR A 67 14.70 2.29 -30.10
CA TYR A 67 14.26 3.03 -31.26
C TYR A 67 13.12 3.95 -30.81
N VAL A 68 13.34 5.26 -30.89
CA VAL A 68 12.36 6.26 -30.43
C VAL A 68 11.77 6.97 -31.63
N ARG A 69 10.49 6.70 -31.91
CA ARG A 69 9.76 7.38 -32.98
C ARG A 69 9.46 8.82 -32.57
N ASP A 70 9.80 9.77 -33.45
CA ASP A 70 9.50 11.19 -33.23
C ASP A 70 7.99 11.42 -33.09
N ARG A 71 7.60 12.31 -32.16
CA ARG A 71 6.19 12.58 -31.84
C ARG A 71 5.36 13.02 -33.06
N ASN A 72 5.98 13.73 -34.00
CA ASN A 72 5.30 14.23 -35.20
C ASN A 72 5.39 13.29 -36.40
N ALA A 73 6.11 12.16 -36.31
CA ALA A 73 6.39 11.29 -37.45
C ALA A 73 5.13 10.77 -38.14
N ILE A 74 4.09 10.40 -37.38
CA ILE A 74 2.80 9.98 -37.95
C ILE A 74 2.13 11.14 -38.69
N ALA A 75 2.08 12.32 -38.09
CA ALA A 75 1.42 13.48 -38.68
C ALA A 75 2.13 13.92 -39.97
N ASP A 76 3.46 13.91 -39.96
CA ASP A 76 4.29 14.23 -41.12
C ASP A 76 4.11 13.19 -42.23
N TYR A 77 4.02 11.91 -41.88
CA TYR A 77 3.75 10.82 -42.82
C TYR A 77 2.37 10.97 -43.48
N ILE A 78 1.31 11.18 -42.68
CA ILE A 78 -0.05 11.39 -43.18
C ILE A 78 -0.11 12.63 -44.08
N SER A 79 0.49 13.75 -43.67
CA SER A 79 0.53 14.97 -44.49
C SER A 79 1.25 14.76 -45.82
N THR A 80 2.34 13.98 -45.80
CA THR A 80 3.08 13.64 -47.02
C THR A 80 2.24 12.74 -47.92
N LEU A 81 1.58 11.72 -47.36
CA LEU A 81 0.68 10.82 -48.07
C LEU A 81 -0.48 11.58 -48.74
N GLU A 82 -1.14 12.50 -48.01
CA GLU A 82 -2.22 13.34 -48.53
C GLU A 82 -1.75 14.19 -49.72
N LYS A 83 -0.58 14.83 -49.61
CA LYS A 83 -0.01 15.63 -50.70
C LYS A 83 0.35 14.78 -51.92
N VAL A 84 0.86 13.56 -51.72
CA VAL A 84 1.14 12.62 -52.82
C VAL A 84 -0.17 12.18 -53.49
N GLN A 85 -1.20 11.83 -52.72
CA GLN A 85 -2.52 11.44 -53.23
C GLN A 85 -3.22 12.59 -53.98
N ALA A 86 -3.03 13.82 -53.53
CA ALA A 86 -3.50 15.03 -54.22
C ALA A 86 -2.67 15.40 -55.47
N GLY A 87 -1.58 14.67 -55.76
CA GLY A 87 -0.67 14.95 -56.87
C GLY A 87 0.22 16.18 -56.67
N LEU A 88 0.32 16.69 -55.43
CA LEU A 88 1.15 17.84 -55.06
C LEU A 88 2.62 17.45 -54.80
N LEU A 89 2.88 16.17 -54.50
CA LEU A 89 4.22 15.61 -54.31
C LEU A 89 4.40 14.34 -55.15
N SER A 90 5.64 14.04 -55.55
CA SER A 90 5.96 12.80 -56.26
C SER A 90 5.88 11.59 -55.33
N PRO A 91 5.45 10.40 -55.82
CA PRO A 91 5.43 9.17 -55.02
C PRO A 91 6.78 8.80 -54.38
N ASP A 92 7.91 9.17 -55.00
CA ASP A 92 9.25 9.01 -54.43
C ASP A 92 9.47 9.77 -53.11
N MET A 93 8.63 10.75 -52.77
CA MET A 93 8.67 11.44 -51.47
C MET A 93 8.12 10.58 -50.33
N MET A 94 7.44 9.47 -50.63
CA MET A 94 7.08 8.43 -49.67
C MET A 94 8.26 7.50 -49.36
N LYS A 95 9.52 7.85 -49.71
CA LYS A 95 10.74 7.12 -49.35
C LYS A 95 11.02 7.21 -47.84
N GLY A 96 10.19 6.52 -47.08
CA GLY A 96 10.40 6.15 -45.70
C GLY A 96 9.81 4.75 -45.53
N ASP A 97 10.46 3.91 -44.73
CA ASP A 97 9.95 2.57 -44.44
C ASP A 97 8.76 2.71 -43.47
N PRO A 98 7.52 2.35 -43.84
CA PRO A 98 6.40 2.36 -42.88
C PRO A 98 6.67 1.50 -41.65
N ALA A 99 7.57 0.50 -41.74
CA ALA A 99 8.04 -0.27 -40.59
C ALA A 99 8.84 0.57 -39.59
N SER A 100 9.47 1.67 -40.03
CA SER A 100 10.11 2.64 -39.11
C SER A 100 9.08 3.43 -38.30
N LEU A 101 7.83 3.54 -38.75
CA LEU A 101 6.78 4.14 -37.95
C LEU A 101 6.22 3.17 -36.90
N LYS A 102 6.60 1.89 -36.92
CA LYS A 102 6.12 0.91 -35.94
C LYS A 102 6.78 1.13 -34.59
N VAL A 103 5.95 1.10 -33.56
CA VAL A 103 6.35 1.09 -32.16
C VAL A 103 5.58 -0.03 -31.47
N ASP A 104 6.23 -0.73 -30.56
CA ASP A 104 5.63 -1.82 -29.78
C ASP A 104 5.09 -1.29 -28.44
N TYR A 105 5.69 -0.19 -27.97
CA TYR A 105 5.37 0.42 -26.69
C TYR A 105 5.07 1.92 -26.80
N LEU A 106 4.17 2.39 -25.95
CA LEU A 106 3.86 3.81 -25.80
C LEU A 106 4.19 4.25 -24.38
N THR A 107 5.07 5.25 -24.25
CA THR A 107 5.34 5.88 -22.95
C THR A 107 4.38 7.05 -22.75
N VAL A 108 3.57 6.93 -21.71
CA VAL A 108 2.57 7.89 -21.27
C VAL A 108 2.90 8.34 -19.86
N GLY A 109 2.35 9.45 -19.40
CA GLY A 109 2.66 9.91 -18.06
C GLY A 109 1.90 11.14 -17.62
N THR A 110 2.07 11.50 -16.37
CA THR A 110 1.37 12.63 -15.75
C THR A 110 2.35 13.55 -15.05
N VAL A 111 1.98 14.84 -15.01
CA VAL A 111 2.68 15.88 -14.25
C VAL A 111 1.65 16.50 -13.33
N SER A 112 1.98 16.55 -12.05
CA SER A 112 1.17 17.22 -11.04
C SER A 112 2.07 18.02 -10.12
N LYS A 113 1.51 19.06 -9.48
CA LYS A 113 2.27 19.92 -8.57
C LYS A 113 1.55 20.06 -7.24
N ILE A 114 2.11 19.48 -6.20
CA ILE A 114 1.53 19.41 -4.85
C ILE A 114 2.53 19.98 -3.84
N ASP A 115 2.06 20.89 -2.99
CA ASP A 115 2.87 21.53 -1.94
C ASP A 115 4.22 22.06 -2.46
N GLY A 116 4.20 22.65 -3.66
CA GLY A 116 5.38 23.21 -4.32
C GLY A 116 6.33 22.18 -4.96
N ARG A 117 5.99 20.89 -4.96
CA ARG A 117 6.80 19.80 -5.53
C ARG A 117 6.13 19.20 -6.75
N TYR A 118 6.92 18.80 -7.74
CA TYR A 118 6.46 18.07 -8.91
C TYR A 118 6.37 16.59 -8.58
N GLU A 119 5.21 16.01 -8.86
CA GLU A 119 4.96 14.58 -8.91
C GLU A 119 4.83 14.19 -10.38
N ILE A 120 5.85 13.52 -10.91
CA ILE A 120 5.92 13.08 -12.30
C ILE A 120 5.91 11.56 -12.34
N ASP A 121 5.04 11.01 -13.16
CA ASP A 121 4.87 9.57 -13.30
C ASP A 121 4.94 9.20 -14.79
N ALA A 122 5.87 8.32 -15.16
CA ALA A 122 6.08 7.83 -16.52
C ALA A 122 5.87 6.32 -16.58
N ARG A 123 5.04 5.86 -17.52
CA ARG A 123 4.66 4.47 -17.72
C ARG A 123 4.82 4.10 -19.18
N THR A 124 5.64 3.10 -19.47
CA THR A 124 5.76 2.50 -20.79
C THR A 124 4.82 1.31 -20.87
N VAL A 125 3.95 1.32 -21.87
CA VAL A 125 2.80 0.42 -21.99
C VAL A 125 2.89 -0.34 -23.29
N SER A 126 2.64 -1.66 -23.23
CA SER A 126 2.50 -2.51 -24.41
C SER A 126 1.26 -2.11 -25.20
N ILE A 127 1.40 -1.79 -26.49
CA ILE A 127 0.27 -1.38 -27.31
C ILE A 127 -0.70 -2.55 -27.51
N ASP A 128 -0.17 -3.77 -27.69
CA ASP A 128 -0.97 -4.96 -27.94
C ASP A 128 -1.66 -5.49 -26.69
N ARG A 129 -0.99 -5.42 -25.54
CA ARG A 129 -1.49 -6.02 -24.29
C ARG A 129 -2.14 -5.00 -23.35
N MET A 130 -1.93 -3.70 -23.59
CA MET A 130 -2.32 -2.59 -22.71
C MET A 130 -1.77 -2.67 -21.27
N ILE A 131 -0.83 -3.57 -21.01
CA ILE A 131 -0.17 -3.71 -19.71
C ILE A 131 0.99 -2.73 -19.60
N ILE A 132 1.19 -2.22 -18.40
CA ILE A 132 2.37 -1.43 -18.07
C ILE A 132 3.57 -2.38 -17.98
N VAL A 133 4.55 -2.20 -18.88
CA VAL A 133 5.78 -3.02 -18.91
C VAL A 133 6.94 -2.35 -18.17
N HIS A 134 6.87 -1.04 -17.95
CA HIS A 134 7.82 -0.29 -17.15
C HIS A 134 7.13 0.93 -16.56
N ALA A 135 7.39 1.24 -15.29
CA ALA A 135 6.83 2.40 -14.64
C ALA A 135 7.79 2.98 -13.62
N HIS A 136 7.98 4.29 -13.66
CA HIS A 136 8.63 5.00 -12.59
C HIS A 136 8.02 6.38 -12.40
N GLY A 137 7.92 6.80 -11.15
CA GLY A 137 7.55 8.16 -10.84
C GLY A 137 8.40 8.71 -9.72
N ALA A 138 8.62 10.01 -9.76
CA ALA A 138 9.52 10.71 -8.88
C ALA A 138 8.91 12.02 -8.36
N THR A 139 9.37 12.40 -7.19
CA THR A 139 9.02 13.67 -6.55
C THR A 139 10.24 14.57 -6.53
N GLY A 140 10.09 15.85 -6.91
CA GLY A 140 11.21 16.79 -6.95
C GLY A 140 10.75 18.23 -6.75
N SER A 141 11.67 19.11 -6.36
CA SER A 141 11.41 20.55 -6.27
C SER A 141 11.40 21.21 -7.65
N THR A 142 12.02 20.56 -8.64
CA THR A 142 12.04 20.97 -10.04
C THR A 142 11.69 19.79 -10.95
N ILE A 143 11.23 20.09 -12.17
CA ILE A 143 10.98 19.07 -13.19
C ILE A 143 12.26 18.28 -13.49
N GLN A 144 13.41 18.97 -13.56
CA GLN A 144 14.71 18.36 -13.88
C GLN A 144 15.13 17.32 -12.84
N GLU A 145 14.92 17.62 -11.55
CA GLU A 145 15.18 16.69 -10.46
C GLU A 145 14.32 15.42 -10.60
N SER A 146 13.00 15.57 -10.74
CA SER A 146 12.08 14.43 -10.91
C SER A 146 12.39 13.61 -12.17
N VAL A 147 12.71 14.25 -13.29
CA VAL A 147 13.05 13.54 -14.53
C VAL A 147 14.39 12.83 -14.42
N GLY A 148 15.36 13.38 -13.69
CA GLY A 148 16.65 12.73 -13.43
C GLY A 148 16.51 11.39 -12.72
N ASP A 149 15.60 11.29 -11.74
CA ASP A 149 15.29 10.03 -11.07
C ASP A 149 14.68 9.01 -12.04
N ILE A 150 13.74 9.43 -12.89
CA ILE A 150 13.13 8.57 -13.92
C ILE A 150 14.19 8.09 -14.93
N GLU A 151 15.13 8.97 -15.33
CA GLU A 151 16.24 8.64 -16.23
C GLU A 151 17.09 7.49 -15.68
N TRP A 152 17.39 7.51 -14.39
CA TRP A 152 18.15 6.44 -13.75
C TRP A 152 17.44 5.09 -13.87
N TYR A 153 16.13 5.02 -13.61
CA TYR A 153 15.38 3.76 -13.73
C TYR A 153 15.29 3.25 -15.16
N ILE A 154 15.07 4.14 -16.14
CA ILE A 154 15.08 3.77 -17.56
C ILE A 154 16.43 3.15 -17.95
N LYS A 155 17.53 3.79 -17.55
CA LYS A 155 18.89 3.33 -17.87
C LYS A 155 19.20 1.96 -17.25
N GLU A 156 18.91 1.81 -15.96
CA GLU A 156 19.34 0.66 -15.17
C GLU A 156 18.41 -0.55 -15.28
N LYS A 157 17.09 -0.33 -15.44
CA LYS A 157 16.11 -1.42 -15.37
C LYS A 157 15.44 -1.75 -16.70
N PHE A 158 15.21 -0.78 -17.57
CA PHE A 158 14.41 -1.00 -18.77
C PHE A 158 15.24 -1.68 -19.88
N THR A 159 15.07 -3.00 -19.99
CA THR A 159 15.78 -3.92 -20.88
C THR A 159 14.80 -4.90 -21.52
N GLU A 160 15.21 -5.60 -22.58
CA GLU A 160 14.35 -6.65 -23.18
C GLU A 160 14.01 -7.76 -22.19
N ASP A 161 14.95 -8.22 -21.38
CA ASP A 161 14.71 -9.26 -20.38
C ASP A 161 13.71 -8.79 -19.32
N TYR A 162 13.77 -7.50 -18.94
CA TYR A 162 12.82 -6.89 -18.02
C TYR A 162 11.40 -6.86 -18.58
N ILE A 163 11.25 -6.65 -19.89
CA ILE A 163 9.98 -6.70 -20.61
C ILE A 163 9.48 -8.14 -20.72
N LYS A 164 10.33 -9.07 -21.16
CA LYS A 164 9.98 -10.49 -21.34
C LYS A 164 9.41 -11.12 -20.07
N GLN A 165 9.93 -10.76 -18.89
CA GLN A 165 9.38 -11.22 -17.61
C GLN A 165 7.95 -10.74 -17.35
N ARG A 166 7.57 -9.57 -17.86
CA ARG A 166 6.22 -8.98 -17.72
C ARG A 166 5.27 -9.40 -18.82
N GLU A 167 5.79 -9.75 -20.00
CA GLU A 167 5.01 -10.19 -21.16
C GLU A 167 5.05 -11.72 -21.37
N SER A 168 5.57 -12.52 -20.44
CA SER A 168 5.63 -13.98 -20.59
C SER A 168 4.24 -14.60 -20.78
N ASP A 169 4.01 -15.44 -21.80
CA ASP A 169 2.69 -16.04 -22.07
C ASP A 169 2.29 -17.19 -21.13
N SER A 170 3.11 -17.50 -20.11
CA SER A 170 2.67 -18.27 -18.93
C SER A 170 1.57 -17.55 -18.11
N ASP A 171 1.16 -16.36 -18.54
CA ASP A 171 0.36 -15.36 -17.84
C ASP A 171 -1.16 -15.57 -17.85
N GLU A 172 -1.68 -16.73 -18.28
CA GLU A 172 -3.10 -17.08 -18.04
C GLU A 172 -3.46 -17.09 -16.53
N GLU A 173 -2.46 -17.06 -15.62
CA GLU A 173 -2.65 -17.00 -14.17
C GLU A 173 -2.53 -15.59 -13.54
N LYS A 174 -1.98 -14.56 -14.23
CA LYS A 174 -1.78 -13.24 -13.61
C LYS A 174 -3.08 -12.44 -13.54
N SER A 175 -3.38 -11.94 -12.35
CA SER A 175 -4.56 -11.09 -12.18
C SER A 175 -4.40 -9.77 -12.95
N THR A 176 -5.37 -9.42 -13.79
CA THR A 176 -5.39 -8.12 -14.48
C THR A 176 -6.07 -7.08 -13.61
N VAL A 177 -5.40 -5.95 -13.39
CA VAL A 177 -5.89 -4.90 -12.49
C VAL A 177 -5.70 -3.52 -13.08
N THR A 178 -6.60 -2.60 -12.77
CA THR A 178 -6.44 -1.19 -13.13
C THR A 178 -6.64 -0.29 -11.92
N VAL A 179 -5.90 0.81 -11.85
CA VAL A 179 -6.20 1.90 -10.92
C VAL A 179 -7.22 2.82 -11.60
N TYR A 180 -8.34 3.04 -10.92
CA TYR A 180 -9.42 3.87 -11.41
C TYR A 180 -9.32 5.28 -10.82
N LYS A 181 -10.35 5.75 -10.12
CA LYS A 181 -10.39 7.11 -9.57
C LYS A 181 -10.20 7.08 -8.06
N PHE A 182 -9.36 7.99 -7.57
CA PHE A 182 -9.36 8.42 -6.18
C PHE A 182 -10.08 9.77 -6.10
N ARG A 183 -11.16 9.82 -5.31
CA ARG A 183 -12.00 11.02 -5.18
C ARG A 183 -11.50 11.88 -4.03
N ASP A 184 -11.51 13.19 -4.22
CA ASP A 184 -11.35 14.13 -3.12
C ASP A 184 -12.68 14.25 -2.35
N GLU A 185 -12.76 13.63 -1.17
CA GLU A 185 -14.02 13.36 -0.48
C GLU A 185 -14.54 14.55 0.34
N ASN A 186 -13.64 15.39 0.86
CA ASN A 186 -14.01 16.56 1.64
C ASN A 186 -13.53 17.86 0.99
N GLU A 187 -14.12 18.99 1.40
CA GLU A 187 -13.85 20.31 0.78
C GLU A 187 -12.35 20.66 0.77
N ARG A 188 -11.63 20.27 1.83
CA ARG A 188 -10.19 20.49 1.93
C ARG A 188 -9.41 19.66 0.91
N ALA A 189 -9.74 18.37 0.74
CA ALA A 189 -9.16 17.55 -0.31
C ALA A 189 -9.48 18.12 -1.70
N ALA A 190 -10.72 18.55 -1.92
CA ALA A 190 -11.17 19.06 -3.22
C ALA A 190 -10.43 20.34 -3.63
N LYS A 191 -10.12 21.23 -2.68
CA LYS A 191 -9.29 22.43 -2.93
C LYS A 191 -7.83 22.11 -3.22
N LEU A 192 -7.35 20.96 -2.79
CA LEU A 192 -5.96 20.56 -2.86
C LEU A 192 -5.66 19.57 -4.00
N GLU A 193 -6.70 18.95 -4.58
CA GLU A 193 -6.62 18.11 -5.80
C GLU A 193 -5.70 16.88 -5.65
N TYR A 194 -5.71 16.25 -4.47
CA TYR A 194 -4.81 15.14 -4.17
C TYR A 194 -5.22 13.83 -4.83
N GLY A 195 -6.53 13.61 -5.03
CA GLY A 195 -7.09 12.35 -5.53
C GLY A 195 -6.50 11.93 -6.87
N GLY A 196 -6.48 12.86 -7.84
CA GLY A 196 -5.93 12.61 -9.17
C GLY A 196 -4.45 12.20 -9.09
N THR A 197 -3.65 13.00 -8.41
CA THR A 197 -2.21 12.76 -8.27
C THR A 197 -1.91 11.41 -7.60
N PHE A 198 -2.60 11.10 -6.50
CA PHE A 198 -2.40 9.83 -5.81
C PHE A 198 -2.77 8.62 -6.66
N ALA A 199 -3.84 8.70 -7.47
CA ALA A 199 -4.22 7.63 -8.38
C ALA A 199 -3.11 7.35 -9.41
N GLU A 200 -2.47 8.39 -9.94
CA GLU A 200 -1.38 8.22 -10.91
C GLU A 200 -0.12 7.62 -10.29
N ILE A 201 0.25 8.08 -9.09
CA ILE A 201 1.35 7.51 -8.30
C ILE A 201 1.08 6.02 -8.05
N LEU A 202 -0.13 5.67 -7.57
CA LEU A 202 -0.50 4.29 -7.30
C LEU A 202 -0.46 3.42 -8.56
N ASN A 203 -0.96 3.93 -9.69
CA ASN A 203 -0.94 3.21 -10.96
C ASN A 203 0.50 2.90 -11.42
N SER A 204 1.43 3.85 -11.26
CA SER A 204 2.86 3.60 -11.52
C SER A 204 3.47 2.60 -10.54
N GLN A 205 3.12 2.65 -9.25
CA GLN A 205 3.60 1.66 -8.28
C GLN A 205 3.08 0.26 -8.61
N MET A 206 1.81 0.13 -8.99
CA MET A 206 1.23 -1.16 -9.39
C MET A 206 1.84 -1.71 -10.67
N GLY A 207 2.19 -0.85 -11.64
CA GLY A 207 2.89 -1.23 -12.87
C GLY A 207 4.30 -1.80 -12.67
N ASN A 208 4.86 -1.73 -11.46
CA ASN A 208 6.17 -2.32 -11.16
C ASN A 208 6.10 -3.81 -10.82
N PHE A 209 4.94 -4.36 -10.43
CA PHE A 209 4.83 -5.76 -10.07
C PHE A 209 4.86 -6.66 -11.30
N ILE A 210 5.55 -7.80 -11.18
CA ILE A 210 5.60 -8.84 -12.21
C ILE A 210 4.43 -9.82 -12.04
N SER A 211 3.95 -9.99 -10.81
CA SER A 211 2.95 -10.99 -10.43
C SER A 211 1.51 -10.58 -10.73
N ILE A 212 1.27 -9.32 -11.08
CA ILE A 212 -0.03 -8.79 -11.55
C ILE A 212 0.18 -8.03 -12.86
N SER A 213 -0.86 -8.01 -13.69
CA SER A 213 -0.86 -7.28 -14.96
C SER A 213 -1.62 -5.97 -14.79
N THR A 214 -0.91 -4.88 -14.55
CA THR A 214 -1.53 -3.56 -14.39
C THR A 214 -1.86 -2.94 -15.76
N ILE A 215 -3.13 -2.66 -16.00
CA ILE A 215 -3.66 -2.13 -17.26
C ILE A 215 -3.75 -0.61 -17.20
N GLU A 216 -3.12 0.04 -18.19
CA GLU A 216 -3.18 1.49 -18.35
C GLU A 216 -4.51 1.91 -18.99
N ARG A 217 -5.42 2.42 -18.17
CA ARG A 217 -6.76 2.81 -18.61
C ARG A 217 -6.84 4.25 -19.11
N LYS A 218 -6.14 5.18 -18.46
CA LYS A 218 -6.28 6.62 -18.73
C LYS A 218 -5.88 6.96 -20.16
N TYR A 219 -4.85 6.29 -20.67
CA TYR A 219 -4.33 6.47 -22.02
C TYR A 219 -4.78 5.40 -23.03
N SER A 220 -5.80 4.62 -22.69
CA SER A 220 -6.40 3.62 -23.59
C SER A 220 -6.72 4.17 -24.98
N LYS A 221 -7.25 5.39 -25.08
CA LYS A 221 -7.50 6.04 -26.38
C LYS A 221 -6.23 6.21 -27.21
N ALA A 222 -5.12 6.61 -26.59
CA ALA A 222 -3.85 6.79 -27.29
C ALA A 222 -3.30 5.44 -27.79
N LEU A 223 -3.38 4.40 -26.95
CA LEU A 223 -2.99 3.03 -27.29
C LEU A 223 -3.85 2.45 -28.44
N ILE A 224 -5.18 2.62 -28.34
CA ILE A 224 -6.13 2.23 -29.38
C ILE A 224 -5.80 2.94 -30.70
N ASN A 225 -5.48 4.24 -30.66
CA ASN A 225 -5.15 4.99 -31.87
C ASN A 225 -3.89 4.44 -32.55
N GLU A 226 -2.84 4.08 -31.81
CA GLU A 226 -1.66 3.41 -32.36
C GLU A 226 -2.05 2.09 -33.03
N LYS A 227 -2.87 1.27 -32.35
CA LYS A 227 -3.31 -0.02 -32.90
C LYS A 227 -4.19 0.14 -34.15
N ILE A 228 -5.05 1.16 -34.19
CA ILE A 228 -5.86 1.47 -35.37
C ILE A 228 -4.99 1.77 -36.58
N LEU A 229 -3.87 2.50 -36.42
CA LEU A 229 -2.96 2.81 -37.53
C LEU A 229 -2.34 1.54 -38.13
N GLU A 230 -1.98 0.58 -37.28
CA GLU A 230 -1.50 -0.73 -37.70
C GLU A 230 -2.58 -1.55 -38.41
N MET A 231 -3.78 -1.65 -37.81
CA MET A 231 -4.91 -2.39 -38.37
C MET A 231 -5.39 -1.81 -39.72
N ALA A 232 -5.29 -0.48 -39.88
CA ALA A 232 -5.63 0.21 -41.12
C ALA A 232 -4.55 0.08 -42.20
N GLY A 233 -3.41 -0.55 -41.92
CA GLY A 233 -2.29 -0.71 -42.85
C GLY A 233 -1.50 0.57 -43.11
N VAL A 234 -1.63 1.58 -42.24
CA VAL A 234 -0.79 2.80 -42.28
C VAL A 234 0.62 2.48 -41.78
N ILE A 235 0.72 1.54 -40.84
CA ILE A 235 1.96 1.01 -40.25
C ILE A 235 1.97 -0.52 -40.49
N GLU A 236 3.16 -1.13 -40.51
CA GLU A 236 3.33 -2.58 -40.68
C GLU A 236 2.56 -3.39 -39.62
N ASN A 237 1.74 -4.34 -40.10
CA ASN A 237 0.85 -5.19 -39.31
C ASN A 237 1.39 -6.63 -39.27
N ASP A 238 1.40 -7.25 -38.08
CA ASP A 238 1.91 -8.60 -37.83
C ASP A 238 0.83 -9.60 -37.34
N ASP A 239 -0.45 -9.35 -37.64
CA ASP A 239 -1.60 -10.18 -37.25
C ASP A 239 -1.85 -10.31 -35.73
N SER A 240 -1.20 -9.48 -34.89
CA SER A 240 -1.35 -9.44 -33.43
C SER A 240 -2.71 -8.94 -32.91
N GLY A 241 -3.64 -8.58 -33.80
CA GLY A 241 -4.95 -8.01 -33.45
C GLY A 241 -5.82 -8.86 -32.50
N LYS A 242 -5.58 -10.17 -32.39
CA LYS A 242 -6.27 -11.05 -31.43
C LYS A 242 -5.83 -10.83 -29.99
N SER A 243 -4.54 -10.58 -29.74
CA SER A 243 -4.04 -10.31 -28.38
C SER A 243 -4.65 -9.04 -27.79
N PHE A 244 -5.01 -8.08 -28.64
CA PHE A 244 -5.62 -6.82 -28.26
C PHE A 244 -7.10 -6.95 -27.85
N SER A 245 -7.85 -7.91 -28.41
CA SER A 245 -9.28 -8.09 -28.10
C SER A 245 -9.55 -8.91 -26.84
N ASP A 246 -8.60 -9.73 -26.40
CA ASP A 246 -8.89 -10.88 -25.52
C ASP A 246 -8.64 -10.62 -24.02
N LYS A 247 -8.06 -9.49 -23.62
CA LYS A 247 -7.73 -9.23 -22.20
C LYS A 247 -8.72 -8.28 -21.51
N GLY A 248 -9.66 -8.88 -20.77
CA GLY A 248 -10.54 -8.15 -19.84
C GLY A 248 -9.82 -7.73 -18.55
N ILE A 249 -10.26 -6.62 -17.95
CA ILE A 249 -9.78 -6.15 -16.64
C ILE A 249 -10.54 -6.89 -15.53
N GLN A 250 -9.89 -7.80 -14.82
CA GLN A 250 -10.50 -8.62 -13.77
C GLN A 250 -10.80 -7.80 -12.50
N TYR A 251 -9.89 -6.89 -12.13
CA TYR A 251 -10.00 -6.11 -10.90
C TYR A 251 -9.83 -4.60 -11.14
N LYS A 252 -10.50 -3.80 -10.33
CA LYS A 252 -10.30 -2.34 -10.28
C LYS A 252 -9.99 -1.88 -8.86
N VAL A 253 -9.07 -0.94 -8.73
CA VAL A 253 -8.76 -0.24 -7.47
C VAL A 253 -9.34 1.16 -7.56
N GLU A 254 -10.19 1.53 -6.61
CA GLU A 254 -10.74 2.88 -6.48
C GLU A 254 -10.65 3.34 -5.02
N GLY A 255 -10.73 4.65 -4.79
CA GLY A 255 -10.51 5.16 -3.46
C GLY A 255 -11.02 6.57 -3.25
N ASP A 256 -10.76 7.08 -2.06
CA ASP A 256 -11.09 8.43 -1.66
C ASP A 256 -10.02 9.00 -0.72
N ILE A 257 -9.77 10.30 -0.84
CA ILE A 257 -8.82 11.05 -0.03
C ILE A 257 -9.58 12.05 0.83
N ARG A 258 -9.27 12.05 2.13
CA ARG A 258 -9.79 12.99 3.11
C ARG A 258 -8.62 13.75 3.73
N VAL A 259 -8.74 15.07 3.80
CA VAL A 259 -7.69 15.92 4.39
C VAL A 259 -8.22 16.60 5.65
N PHE A 260 -7.52 16.41 6.77
CA PHE A 260 -7.76 17.03 8.07
C PHE A 260 -6.65 18.06 8.39
N SER A 261 -6.68 18.65 9.59
CA SER A 261 -5.67 19.63 10.06
C SER A 261 -4.25 19.09 10.05
N ASP A 262 -4.10 17.85 10.46
CA ASP A 262 -2.87 17.19 10.90
C ASP A 262 -2.68 15.82 10.24
N MET A 263 -3.63 15.39 9.40
CA MET A 263 -3.65 14.06 8.80
C MET A 263 -4.34 14.06 7.43
N ILE A 264 -3.85 13.21 6.54
CA ILE A 264 -4.48 12.85 5.27
C ILE A 264 -4.78 11.35 5.33
N THR A 265 -6.03 10.99 5.08
CA THR A 265 -6.50 9.60 5.02
C THR A 265 -6.71 9.21 3.57
N VAL A 266 -6.09 8.10 3.17
CA VAL A 266 -6.26 7.46 1.85
C VAL A 266 -7.04 6.16 2.05
N ASN A 267 -8.29 6.15 1.63
CA ASN A 267 -9.13 4.96 1.57
C ASN A 267 -9.03 4.32 0.19
N TYR A 268 -8.96 3.00 0.14
CA TYR A 268 -8.90 2.26 -1.11
C TYR A 268 -9.72 0.98 -1.03
N ARG A 269 -10.28 0.59 -2.17
CA ARG A 269 -11.20 -0.53 -2.34
C ARG A 269 -10.85 -1.23 -3.65
N VAL A 270 -10.78 -2.55 -3.60
CA VAL A 270 -10.53 -3.43 -4.73
C VAL A 270 -11.82 -4.17 -5.04
N TYR A 271 -12.28 -4.06 -6.28
CA TYR A 271 -13.48 -4.73 -6.76
C TYR A 271 -13.14 -5.68 -7.88
N GLU A 272 -13.85 -6.81 -7.95
CA GLU A 272 -13.92 -7.63 -9.15
C GLU A 272 -14.82 -6.92 -10.18
N THR A 273 -14.30 -6.67 -11.38
CA THR A 273 -14.99 -5.86 -12.39
C THR A 273 -16.26 -6.54 -12.92
N ALA A 274 -16.25 -7.86 -13.06
CA ALA A 274 -17.37 -8.61 -13.66
C ALA A 274 -18.60 -8.67 -12.74
N SER A 275 -18.39 -8.96 -11.45
CA SER A 275 -19.46 -9.11 -10.46
C SER A 275 -19.76 -7.82 -9.69
N GLY A 276 -18.80 -6.89 -9.64
CA GLY A 276 -18.83 -5.73 -8.74
C GLY A 276 -18.56 -6.10 -7.27
N ALA A 277 -18.19 -7.35 -6.97
CA ALA A 277 -17.92 -7.81 -5.62
C ALA A 277 -16.70 -7.07 -5.04
N LEU A 278 -16.83 -6.64 -3.79
CA LEU A 278 -15.69 -6.11 -3.04
C LEU A 278 -14.76 -7.27 -2.68
N VAL A 279 -13.52 -7.18 -3.14
CA VAL A 279 -12.45 -8.15 -2.85
C VAL A 279 -11.70 -7.74 -1.59
N PHE A 280 -11.36 -6.46 -1.49
CA PHE A 280 -10.54 -5.94 -0.41
C PHE A 280 -10.81 -4.45 -0.18
N MET A 281 -10.69 -3.99 1.05
CA MET A 281 -10.64 -2.55 1.34
C MET A 281 -9.65 -2.26 2.46
N GLY A 282 -9.10 -1.06 2.46
CA GLY A 282 -8.20 -0.61 3.50
C GLY A 282 -8.14 0.90 3.59
N SER A 283 -7.41 1.37 4.60
CA SER A 283 -7.14 2.79 4.83
C SER A 283 -5.71 2.99 5.28
N LYS A 284 -5.14 4.15 4.94
CA LYS A 284 -3.80 4.57 5.35
C LYS A 284 -3.81 6.05 5.69
N ASP A 285 -3.23 6.37 6.84
CA ASP A 285 -3.11 7.74 7.33
C ASP A 285 -1.67 8.24 7.23
N ILE A 286 -1.50 9.50 6.82
CA ILE A 286 -0.20 10.19 6.76
C ILE A 286 -0.30 11.62 7.24
N GLY A 287 0.80 12.15 7.79
CA GLY A 287 0.84 13.54 8.25
C GLY A 287 1.05 14.59 7.13
N SER A 288 1.49 14.19 5.93
CA SER A 288 1.71 15.11 4.81
C SER A 288 1.80 14.40 3.46
N THR A 289 1.72 15.17 2.38
CA THR A 289 1.86 14.68 0.99
C THR A 289 3.24 14.08 0.69
N LYS A 290 4.25 14.32 1.54
CA LYS A 290 5.55 13.62 1.45
C LYS A 290 5.40 12.10 1.61
N GLY A 291 4.33 11.65 2.26
CA GLY A 291 4.02 10.23 2.44
C GLY A 291 3.28 9.57 1.28
N PHE A 292 2.89 10.28 0.21
CA PHE A 292 2.10 9.70 -0.88
C PHE A 292 2.78 8.52 -1.56
N ARG A 293 4.05 8.65 -1.96
CA ARG A 293 4.76 7.53 -2.61
C ARG A 293 4.94 6.33 -1.67
N SER A 294 5.24 6.56 -0.38
CA SER A 294 5.34 5.46 0.59
C SER A 294 4.00 4.76 0.84
N VAL A 295 2.89 5.51 0.88
CA VAL A 295 1.55 4.93 1.02
C VAL A 295 1.14 4.19 -0.23
N ALA A 296 1.38 4.77 -1.42
CA ALA A 296 1.12 4.10 -2.68
C ALA A 296 1.88 2.77 -2.78
N TRP A 297 3.15 2.74 -2.39
CA TRP A 297 3.93 1.50 -2.29
C TRP A 297 3.31 0.50 -1.29
N SER A 298 2.94 0.94 -0.08
CA SER A 298 2.30 0.05 0.90
C SER A 298 0.97 -0.51 0.38
N ILE A 299 0.13 0.33 -0.21
CA ILE A 299 -1.16 -0.06 -0.77
C ILE A 299 -0.96 -1.01 -1.95
N SER A 300 -0.02 -0.72 -2.85
CA SER A 300 0.22 -1.54 -4.03
C SER A 300 0.69 -2.95 -3.66
N ASN A 301 1.54 -3.11 -2.63
CA ASN A 301 1.90 -4.43 -2.08
C ASN A 301 0.68 -5.16 -1.50
N THR A 302 -0.14 -4.47 -0.69
CA THR A 302 -1.35 -5.08 -0.12
C THR A 302 -2.34 -5.51 -1.21
N VAL A 303 -2.48 -4.72 -2.27
CA VAL A 303 -3.33 -5.09 -3.42
C VAL A 303 -2.72 -6.26 -4.21
N GLU A 304 -1.41 -6.28 -4.42
CA GLU A 304 -0.73 -7.43 -5.08
C GLU A 304 -0.93 -8.72 -4.29
N ASP A 305 -0.74 -8.67 -2.97
CA ASP A 305 -1.03 -9.79 -2.07
C ASP A 305 -2.51 -10.22 -2.18
N ALA A 306 -3.41 -9.24 -2.24
CA ALA A 306 -4.85 -9.49 -2.35
C ALA A 306 -5.21 -10.28 -3.62
N LEU A 307 -4.67 -9.84 -4.75
CA LEU A 307 -4.99 -10.37 -6.07
C LEU A 307 -4.30 -11.70 -6.38
N ASN A 308 -3.11 -11.94 -5.82
CA ASN A 308 -2.39 -13.19 -6.02
C ASN A 308 -2.81 -14.31 -5.06
N ASN A 309 -4.06 -14.28 -4.62
CA ASN A 309 -4.63 -15.24 -3.67
C ASN A 309 -3.76 -15.39 -2.43
N ARG A 310 -3.11 -14.31 -1.96
CA ARG A 310 -2.40 -14.33 -0.70
C ARG A 310 -3.25 -13.81 0.44
N ILE A 311 -4.55 -13.50 0.24
CA ILE A 311 -5.44 -13.10 1.33
C ILE A 311 -6.72 -13.95 1.37
N GLY A 312 -7.21 -14.19 2.58
CA GLY A 312 -8.54 -14.72 2.89
C GLY A 312 -9.29 -13.80 3.84
N THR A 313 -10.53 -14.17 4.17
CA THR A 313 -11.36 -13.39 5.10
C THR A 313 -11.59 -14.16 6.38
N LEU A 314 -11.22 -13.58 7.52
CA LEU A 314 -11.59 -14.08 8.83
C LEU A 314 -12.90 -13.40 9.27
N LYS A 315 -13.97 -14.17 9.40
CA LYS A 315 -15.19 -13.73 10.08
C LYS A 315 -15.12 -14.20 11.53
N ILE A 316 -14.93 -13.26 12.44
CA ILE A 316 -14.74 -13.54 13.86
C ILE A 316 -15.89 -13.01 14.70
N SER A 317 -16.39 -13.85 15.60
CA SER A 317 -17.36 -13.47 16.61
C SER A 317 -16.92 -13.96 17.99
N SER A 318 -17.40 -13.31 19.05
CA SER A 318 -17.18 -13.80 20.41
C SER A 318 -18.43 -13.71 21.27
N GLN A 319 -18.43 -14.55 22.31
CA GLN A 319 -19.40 -14.50 23.40
C GLN A 319 -18.65 -14.27 24.72
N PRO A 320 -18.88 -13.14 25.42
CA PRO A 320 -19.67 -11.96 24.99
C PRO A 320 -19.06 -11.23 23.77
N SER A 321 -19.87 -10.42 23.10
CA SER A 321 -19.44 -9.58 21.97
C SER A 321 -18.70 -8.32 22.45
N GLY A 322 -17.99 -7.64 21.53
CA GLY A 322 -17.23 -6.42 21.81
C GLY A 322 -15.79 -6.65 22.28
N ALA A 323 -15.29 -7.89 22.17
CA ALA A 323 -13.92 -8.25 22.53
C ALA A 323 -12.92 -7.73 21.50
N ASP A 324 -11.76 -7.27 21.93
CA ASP A 324 -10.67 -6.82 21.08
C ASP A 324 -10.01 -8.01 20.36
N VAL A 325 -9.75 -7.85 19.06
CA VAL A 325 -9.15 -8.87 18.19
C VAL A 325 -7.76 -8.45 17.77
N TYR A 326 -6.79 -9.35 17.98
CA TYR A 326 -5.41 -9.17 17.56
C TYR A 326 -4.98 -10.32 16.66
N ILE A 327 -4.32 -10.00 15.55
CA ILE A 327 -3.73 -10.96 14.62
C ILE A 327 -2.23 -10.65 14.54
N ASP A 328 -1.40 -11.63 14.88
CA ASP A 328 0.06 -11.49 15.00
C ASP A 328 0.50 -10.30 15.88
N GLY A 329 -0.31 -10.01 16.90
CA GLY A 329 -0.08 -8.91 17.84
C GLY A 329 -0.57 -7.54 17.37
N LYS A 330 -1.04 -7.40 16.12
CA LYS A 330 -1.66 -6.17 15.61
C LYS A 330 -3.15 -6.15 15.93
N ASN A 331 -3.65 -5.02 16.45
CA ASN A 331 -5.08 -4.84 16.73
C ASN A 331 -5.85 -4.66 15.41
N GLU A 332 -6.86 -5.49 15.18
CA GLU A 332 -7.71 -5.51 13.97
C GLU A 332 -9.17 -5.13 14.26
N GLY A 333 -9.48 -4.65 15.47
CA GLY A 333 -10.81 -4.15 15.84
C GLY A 333 -11.50 -4.97 16.94
N LYS A 334 -12.84 -4.98 16.93
CA LYS A 334 -13.67 -5.64 17.95
C LYS A 334 -14.64 -6.66 17.36
N THR A 335 -14.99 -7.70 18.10
CA THR A 335 -15.99 -8.69 17.68
C THR A 335 -17.43 -8.15 17.77
N PRO A 336 -18.35 -8.59 16.88
CA PRO A 336 -18.09 -9.35 15.67
C PRO A 336 -17.46 -8.47 14.57
N SER A 337 -16.55 -9.05 13.78
CA SER A 337 -15.90 -8.36 12.66
C SER A 337 -15.57 -9.31 11.49
N GLN A 338 -15.44 -8.74 10.30
CA GLN A 338 -14.85 -9.39 9.14
C GLN A 338 -13.51 -8.72 8.82
N ILE A 339 -12.44 -9.48 8.83
CA ILE A 339 -11.06 -8.98 8.74
C ILE A 339 -10.39 -9.69 7.56
N SER A 340 -9.77 -8.94 6.65
CA SER A 340 -8.94 -9.52 5.60
C SER A 340 -7.56 -9.84 6.15
N VAL A 341 -7.13 -11.08 5.98
CA VAL A 341 -5.88 -11.60 6.55
C VAL A 341 -5.09 -12.29 5.45
N VAL A 342 -3.77 -12.21 5.51
CA VAL A 342 -2.90 -12.97 4.59
C VAL A 342 -3.18 -14.47 4.75
N ARG A 343 -2.98 -15.26 3.69
CA ARG A 343 -3.14 -16.71 3.72
C ARG A 343 -2.02 -17.30 4.57
N GLY A 344 -2.33 -18.42 5.20
CA GLY A 344 -1.39 -19.15 6.04
C GLY A 344 -1.74 -19.03 7.52
N LYS A 345 -0.75 -19.33 8.36
CA LYS A 345 -0.91 -19.46 9.81
C LYS A 345 -0.70 -18.12 10.50
N HIS A 346 -1.65 -17.75 11.35
CA HIS A 346 -1.62 -16.52 12.11
C HIS A 346 -1.93 -16.78 13.58
N ASN A 347 -1.30 -15.99 14.46
CA ASN A 347 -1.58 -16.00 15.88
C ASN A 347 -2.78 -15.10 16.19
N LEU A 348 -3.91 -15.70 16.56
CA LEU A 348 -5.11 -15.00 16.97
C LEU A 348 -5.14 -14.83 18.49
N THR A 349 -5.31 -13.59 18.95
CA THR A 349 -5.63 -13.29 20.35
C THR A 349 -6.93 -12.51 20.43
N VAL A 350 -7.89 -12.99 21.23
CA VAL A 350 -9.14 -12.28 21.51
C VAL A 350 -9.21 -11.97 23.00
N LYS A 351 -9.37 -10.69 23.34
CA LYS A 351 -9.29 -10.21 24.72
C LYS A 351 -10.49 -9.35 25.07
N MET A 352 -11.00 -9.50 26.28
CA MET A 352 -12.00 -8.62 26.87
C MET A 352 -11.71 -8.49 28.37
N ASP A 353 -11.90 -7.29 28.92
CA ASP A 353 -11.74 -7.03 30.35
C ASP A 353 -12.71 -7.89 31.17
N GLY A 354 -12.24 -8.49 32.27
CA GLY A 354 -13.00 -9.47 33.07
C GLY A 354 -12.93 -10.92 32.55
N PHE A 355 -12.33 -11.17 31.39
CA PHE A 355 -12.28 -12.48 30.76
C PHE A 355 -10.85 -12.96 30.52
N ILE A 356 -10.68 -14.29 30.53
CA ILE A 356 -9.43 -14.96 30.16
C ILE A 356 -9.22 -14.77 28.65
N PRO A 357 -8.09 -14.19 28.19
CA PRO A 357 -7.81 -14.04 26.77
C PRO A 357 -7.78 -15.39 26.07
N PHE A 358 -8.45 -15.47 24.93
CA PHE A 358 -8.30 -16.60 24.02
C PHE A 358 -7.04 -16.39 23.19
N LYS A 359 -6.19 -17.41 23.10
CA LYS A 359 -5.02 -17.44 22.21
C LYS A 359 -5.09 -18.74 21.39
N GLY A 360 -4.97 -18.63 20.08
CA GLY A 360 -4.98 -19.78 19.18
C GLY A 360 -4.29 -19.48 17.85
N GLU A 361 -3.92 -20.53 17.14
CA GLU A 361 -3.48 -20.42 15.75
C GLU A 361 -4.70 -20.57 14.83
N ILE A 362 -4.80 -19.72 13.81
CA ILE A 362 -5.79 -19.84 12.74
C ILE A 362 -5.07 -20.02 11.41
N GLU A 363 -5.64 -20.83 10.52
CA GLU A 363 -5.16 -20.99 9.16
C GLU A 363 -6.14 -20.31 8.20
N ILE A 364 -5.64 -19.31 7.49
CA ILE A 364 -6.42 -18.54 6.52
C ILE A 364 -6.17 -19.11 5.14
N GLN A 365 -7.25 -19.52 4.48
CA GLN A 365 -7.22 -19.94 3.09
C GLN A 365 -7.61 -18.78 2.20
N SER A 366 -6.95 -18.69 1.04
CA SER A 366 -7.23 -17.63 0.09
C SER A 366 -8.63 -17.75 -0.51
N LYS A 367 -9.27 -16.61 -0.80
CA LYS A 367 -10.61 -16.55 -1.44
C LYS A 367 -11.75 -17.22 -0.66
N THR A 368 -11.52 -17.69 0.56
CA THR A 368 -12.54 -18.29 1.41
C THR A 368 -12.76 -17.46 2.67
N VAL A 369 -13.93 -17.66 3.30
CA VAL A 369 -14.24 -17.08 4.61
C VAL A 369 -13.96 -18.15 5.66
N THR A 370 -12.91 -17.95 6.44
CA THR A 370 -12.66 -18.72 7.65
C THR A 370 -13.52 -18.16 8.77
N GLU A 371 -14.45 -18.95 9.30
CA GLU A 371 -15.28 -18.54 10.43
C GLU A 371 -14.67 -18.99 11.76
N GLN A 372 -14.51 -18.06 12.70
CA GLN A 372 -14.02 -18.34 14.05
C GLN A 372 -14.97 -17.77 15.10
N ASN A 373 -15.52 -18.65 15.93
CA ASN A 373 -16.37 -18.27 17.06
C ASN A 373 -15.62 -18.55 18.36
N VAL A 374 -15.43 -17.51 19.19
CA VAL A 374 -14.65 -17.59 20.43
C VAL A 374 -15.57 -17.40 21.63
N VAL A 375 -15.58 -18.36 22.55
CA VAL A 375 -16.26 -18.20 23.84
C VAL A 375 -15.22 -17.80 24.88
N LEU A 376 -15.34 -16.58 25.39
CA LEU A 376 -14.48 -16.07 26.44
C LEU A 376 -15.03 -16.54 27.79
N ARG A 377 -14.14 -17.05 28.64
CA ARG A 377 -14.49 -17.47 30.00
C ARG A 377 -14.11 -16.37 30.98
N GLU A 378 -15.02 -16.05 31.89
CA GLU A 378 -14.77 -15.08 32.95
C GLU A 378 -13.57 -15.51 33.81
N VAL A 379 -12.81 -14.52 34.28
CA VAL A 379 -11.75 -14.76 35.27
C VAL A 379 -12.42 -15.17 36.59
N PRO A 380 -12.15 -16.38 37.12
CA PRO A 380 -12.76 -16.83 38.35
C PRO A 380 -12.24 -16.04 39.54
N TYR A 381 -13.04 -15.09 40.03
CA TYR A 381 -12.74 -14.34 41.26
C TYR A 381 -12.58 -15.24 42.49
N LYS A 382 -13.10 -16.47 42.47
CA LYS A 382 -12.98 -17.44 43.58
C LYS A 382 -11.54 -17.66 44.05
N LEU A 383 -10.57 -17.69 43.14
CA LEU A 383 -9.16 -17.88 43.50
C LEU A 383 -8.58 -16.62 44.18
N PHE A 384 -8.97 -15.44 43.70
CA PHE A 384 -8.62 -14.18 44.34
C PHE A 384 -9.29 -14.02 45.70
N GLU A 385 -10.57 -14.38 45.82
CA GLU A 385 -11.34 -14.40 47.07
C GLU A 385 -10.71 -15.36 48.10
N LYS A 386 -10.26 -16.54 47.67
CA LYS A 386 -9.52 -17.47 48.52
C LYS A 386 -8.28 -16.80 49.12
N ALA A 387 -7.50 -16.07 48.33
CA ALA A 387 -6.34 -15.33 48.81
C ALA A 387 -6.75 -14.24 49.82
N MET A 388 -7.81 -13.48 49.54
CA MET A 388 -8.35 -12.48 50.47
C MET A 388 -8.87 -13.09 51.78
N ILE A 389 -9.42 -14.30 51.76
CA ILE A 389 -9.87 -15.01 52.97
C ILE A 389 -8.68 -15.37 53.86
N TYR A 390 -7.58 -15.88 53.29
CA TYR A 390 -6.35 -16.13 54.04
C TYR A 390 -5.78 -14.84 54.63
N GLU A 391 -5.82 -13.74 53.87
CA GLU A 391 -5.40 -12.43 54.34
C GLU A 391 -6.24 -11.97 55.55
N LYS A 392 -7.57 -12.11 55.49
CA LYS A 392 -8.48 -11.80 56.61
C LYS A 392 -8.21 -12.65 57.86
N LYS A 393 -7.79 -13.91 57.67
CA LYS A 393 -7.38 -14.81 58.75
C LYS A 393 -5.98 -14.53 59.29
N ARG A 394 -5.25 -13.58 58.70
CA ARG A 394 -3.83 -13.27 58.97
C ARG A 394 -2.90 -14.46 58.69
N ASP A 395 -3.32 -15.38 57.83
CA ASP A 395 -2.49 -16.44 57.29
C ASP A 395 -1.77 -15.90 56.06
N TRP A 396 -0.65 -15.21 56.30
CA TRP A 396 0.09 -14.50 55.25
C TRP A 396 0.71 -15.46 54.25
N GLU A 397 1.25 -16.59 54.71
CA GLU A 397 1.88 -17.58 53.85
C GLU A 397 0.84 -18.27 52.96
N GLY A 398 -0.31 -18.65 53.53
CA GLY A 398 -1.45 -19.16 52.76
C GLY A 398 -1.98 -18.16 51.73
N ALA A 399 -2.02 -16.86 52.08
CA ALA A 399 -2.42 -15.80 51.17
C ALA A 399 -1.46 -15.67 49.98
N ILE A 400 -0.14 -15.69 50.22
CA ILE A 400 0.87 -15.64 49.15
C ILE A 400 0.72 -16.83 48.21
N VAL A 401 0.58 -18.05 48.72
CA VAL A 401 0.39 -19.25 47.89
C VAL A 401 -0.85 -19.11 46.99
N ALA A 402 -1.95 -18.58 47.53
CA ALA A 402 -3.17 -18.37 46.76
C ALA A 402 -3.03 -17.23 45.72
N TYR A 403 -2.34 -16.14 46.05
CA TYR A 403 -2.03 -15.08 45.08
C TYR A 403 -1.10 -15.58 43.98
N ASP A 404 -0.10 -16.40 44.30
CA ASP A 404 0.80 -17.00 43.31
C ASP A 404 0.05 -17.97 42.38
N GLU A 405 -0.89 -18.75 42.92
CA GLU A 405 -1.79 -19.61 42.12
C GLU A 405 -2.62 -18.76 41.14
N PHE A 406 -3.18 -17.64 41.61
CA PHE A 406 -3.94 -16.71 40.79
C PHE A 406 -3.08 -16.08 39.70
N ILE A 407 -1.92 -15.53 40.06
CA ILE A 407 -0.97 -14.87 39.14
C ILE A 407 -0.45 -15.84 38.08
N LYS A 408 -0.13 -17.07 38.48
CA LYS A 408 0.32 -18.11 37.55
C LYS A 408 -0.74 -18.42 36.49
N THR A 409 -2.02 -18.40 36.87
CA THR A 409 -3.13 -18.80 36.01
C THR A 409 -3.68 -17.64 35.18
N TYR A 410 -3.72 -16.43 35.76
CA TYR A 410 -4.38 -15.25 35.19
C TYR A 410 -3.45 -14.04 35.03
N GLY A 411 -2.13 -14.25 35.06
CA GLY A 411 -1.14 -13.18 34.94
C GLY A 411 -1.13 -12.42 33.60
N ASP A 412 -1.95 -12.80 32.62
CA ASP A 412 -2.12 -12.06 31.36
C ASP A 412 -3.41 -11.20 31.35
N THR A 413 -4.22 -11.25 32.41
CA THR A 413 -5.45 -10.48 32.55
C THR A 413 -5.20 -9.22 33.39
N LYS A 414 -6.04 -8.19 33.24
CA LYS A 414 -5.87 -6.94 34.01
C LYS A 414 -6.06 -7.19 35.50
N GLU A 415 -6.93 -8.12 35.88
CA GLU A 415 -7.30 -8.46 37.25
C GLU A 415 -6.12 -8.99 38.09
N ALA A 416 -5.06 -9.48 37.45
CA ALA A 416 -3.85 -9.90 38.13
C ALA A 416 -3.05 -8.74 38.71
N ASP A 417 -3.24 -7.50 38.25
CA ASP A 417 -2.59 -6.32 38.82
C ASP A 417 -2.83 -6.19 40.34
N ASN A 418 -4.08 -6.40 40.77
CA ASN A 418 -4.50 -6.39 42.16
C ASN A 418 -3.86 -7.53 42.95
N ALA A 419 -3.68 -8.71 42.34
CA ALA A 419 -3.02 -9.83 42.99
C ALA A 419 -1.54 -9.52 43.26
N TYR A 420 -0.82 -8.98 42.27
CA TYR A 420 0.56 -8.53 42.47
C TYR A 420 0.64 -7.42 43.52
N TYR A 421 -0.25 -6.43 43.46
CA TYR A 421 -0.32 -5.34 44.44
C TYR A 421 -0.48 -5.89 45.87
N ARG A 422 -1.51 -6.72 46.12
CA ARG A 422 -1.76 -7.30 47.45
C ARG A 422 -0.63 -8.19 47.91
N LYS A 423 -0.11 -9.04 47.02
CA LYS A 423 1.02 -9.93 47.30
C LYS A 423 2.26 -9.13 47.75
N GLY A 424 2.66 -8.10 47.00
CA GLY A 424 3.84 -7.29 47.32
C GLY A 424 3.73 -6.60 48.67
N HIS A 425 2.55 -6.09 49.02
CA HIS A 425 2.30 -5.49 50.34
C HIS A 425 2.38 -6.51 51.48
N ILE A 426 1.88 -7.74 51.28
CA ILE A 426 1.97 -8.80 52.29
C ILE A 426 3.43 -9.21 52.52
N GLU A 427 4.19 -9.41 51.43
CA GLU A 427 5.62 -9.72 51.47
C GLU A 427 6.41 -8.64 52.23
N MET A 428 6.10 -7.37 51.95
CA MET A 428 6.79 -6.23 52.55
C MET A 428 6.40 -6.00 54.02
N MET A 429 5.11 -5.92 54.33
CA MET A 429 4.63 -5.45 55.65
C MET A 429 4.56 -6.56 56.70
N PHE A 430 4.14 -7.77 56.33
CA PHE A 430 3.87 -8.85 57.28
C PHE A 430 4.98 -9.90 57.32
N LEU A 431 5.50 -10.30 56.16
CA LEU A 431 6.56 -11.32 56.07
C LEU A 431 7.97 -10.72 56.12
N LYS A 432 8.11 -9.41 55.94
CA LYS A 432 9.40 -8.69 55.88
C LYS A 432 10.37 -9.27 54.83
N LYS A 433 9.83 -9.88 53.77
CA LYS A 433 10.58 -10.40 52.62
C LYS A 433 10.75 -9.30 51.58
N TYR A 434 11.54 -8.28 51.91
CA TYR A 434 11.66 -7.06 51.10
C TYR A 434 12.20 -7.32 49.69
N GLY A 435 13.10 -8.29 49.54
CA GLY A 435 13.63 -8.69 48.22
C GLY A 435 12.58 -9.33 47.31
N ASP A 436 11.63 -10.09 47.87
CA ASP A 436 10.54 -10.69 47.11
C ASP A 436 9.47 -9.65 46.76
N ALA A 437 9.12 -8.78 47.73
CA ALA A 437 8.22 -7.65 47.50
C ALA A 437 8.71 -6.75 46.34
N LEU A 438 10.02 -6.46 46.30
CA LEU A 438 10.64 -5.69 45.23
C LEU A 438 10.42 -6.35 43.86
N LYS A 439 10.63 -7.67 43.75
CA LYS A 439 10.38 -8.42 42.49
C LYS A 439 8.90 -8.38 42.12
N THR A 440 8.00 -8.52 43.09
CA THR A 440 6.56 -8.50 42.87
C THR A 440 6.08 -7.13 42.36
N PHE A 441 6.53 -6.02 42.96
CA PHE A 441 6.20 -4.67 42.50
C PHE A 441 6.85 -4.34 41.14
N ASP A 442 8.09 -4.77 40.90
CA ASP A 442 8.74 -4.61 39.59
C ASP A 442 7.99 -5.36 38.48
N ALA A 443 7.51 -6.57 38.77
CA ALA A 443 6.69 -7.35 37.84
C ALA A 443 5.34 -6.67 37.55
N LEU A 444 4.67 -6.12 38.57
CA LEU A 444 3.43 -5.33 38.40
C LEU A 444 3.64 -4.18 37.42
N LEU A 445 4.66 -3.35 37.64
CA LEU A 445 4.91 -2.14 36.85
C LEU A 445 5.32 -2.44 35.40
N LYS A 446 6.07 -3.53 35.18
CA LYS A 446 6.49 -3.95 33.83
C LYS A 446 5.36 -4.57 33.03
N ARG A 447 4.52 -5.37 33.68
CA ARG A 447 3.50 -6.19 33.00
C ARG A 447 2.18 -5.44 32.80
N TYR A 448 1.89 -4.46 33.65
CA TYR A 448 0.65 -3.67 33.59
C TYR A 448 0.95 -2.16 33.60
N PRO A 449 1.47 -1.60 32.49
CA PRO A 449 1.78 -0.17 32.42
C PRO A 449 0.52 0.70 32.57
N ASP A 450 -0.67 0.23 32.21
CA ASP A 450 -1.89 1.04 32.29
C ASP A 450 -2.75 0.73 33.54
N ALA A 451 -2.18 0.02 34.54
CA ALA A 451 -2.90 -0.34 35.75
C ALA A 451 -3.27 0.88 36.61
N MET A 452 -4.48 0.88 37.17
CA MET A 452 -4.88 1.90 38.16
C MET A 452 -4.02 1.85 39.41
N THR A 453 -3.49 0.67 39.76
CA THR A 453 -2.62 0.44 40.92
C THR A 453 -1.16 0.84 40.69
N ARG A 454 -0.85 1.50 39.57
CA ARG A 454 0.53 1.82 39.17
C ARG A 454 1.22 2.79 40.11
N ALA A 455 0.52 3.83 40.58
CA ALA A 455 1.08 4.79 41.53
C ALA A 455 1.41 4.11 42.87
N GLU A 456 0.52 3.26 43.35
CA GLU A 456 0.71 2.46 44.55
C GLU A 456 1.81 1.41 44.37
N GLY A 457 1.95 0.83 43.18
CA GLY A 457 3.05 -0.07 42.82
C GLY A 457 4.42 0.61 42.89
N TYR A 458 4.55 1.84 42.37
CA TYR A 458 5.76 2.65 42.51
C TYR A 458 6.05 3.01 43.97
N TYR A 459 5.02 3.33 44.76
CA TYR A 459 5.17 3.57 46.19
C TYR A 459 5.65 2.31 46.93
N GLY A 460 5.07 1.15 46.63
CA GLY A 460 5.52 -0.14 47.16
C GLY A 460 6.97 -0.46 46.80
N LEU A 461 7.35 -0.23 45.54
CA LEU A 461 8.73 -0.41 45.06
C LEU A 461 9.71 0.54 45.76
N MET A 462 9.34 1.82 45.92
CA MET A 462 10.10 2.83 46.66
C MET A 462 10.36 2.38 48.10
N ARG A 463 9.30 1.96 48.83
CA ARG A 463 9.41 1.47 50.21
C ARG A 463 10.23 0.19 50.30
N ALA A 464 10.13 -0.72 49.32
CA ALA A 464 10.94 -1.94 49.31
C ALA A 464 12.44 -1.63 49.18
N TYR A 465 12.84 -0.70 48.31
CA TYR A 465 14.24 -0.26 48.19
C TYR A 465 14.77 0.43 49.44
N GLU A 466 13.96 1.29 50.06
CA GLU A 466 14.28 1.94 51.33
C GLU A 466 14.52 0.90 52.44
N LEU A 467 13.62 -0.07 52.59
CA LEU A 467 13.72 -1.14 53.60
C LEU A 467 14.92 -2.08 53.36
N LEU A 468 15.40 -2.16 52.11
CA LEU A 468 16.64 -2.86 51.74
C LEU A 468 17.91 -2.01 51.93
N GLY A 469 17.78 -0.76 52.38
CA GLY A 469 18.90 0.17 52.59
C GLY A 469 19.42 0.85 51.32
N ASN A 470 18.76 0.66 50.17
CA ASN A 470 19.15 1.31 48.92
C ASN A 470 18.44 2.67 48.78
N ARG A 471 18.92 3.66 49.54
CA ARG A 471 18.36 5.01 49.59
C ARG A 471 18.40 5.73 48.24
N GLU A 472 19.46 5.52 47.47
CA GLU A 472 19.64 6.15 46.15
C GLU A 472 18.49 5.79 45.20
N LYS A 473 18.21 4.48 45.05
CA LYS A 473 17.09 4.01 44.23
C LYS A 473 15.73 4.40 44.80
N ALA A 474 15.58 4.42 46.12
CA ALA A 474 14.34 4.85 46.75
C ALA A 474 14.03 6.33 46.42
N VAL A 475 15.03 7.22 46.44
CA VAL A 475 14.87 8.63 46.07
C VAL A 475 14.57 8.77 44.58
N GLU A 476 15.24 8.01 43.72
CA GLU A 476 14.98 7.98 42.28
C GLU A 476 13.51 7.66 41.98
N ILE A 477 12.99 6.56 42.56
CA ILE A 477 11.60 6.13 42.35
C ILE A 477 10.61 7.11 42.98
N LYS A 478 10.94 7.68 44.14
CA LYS A 478 10.13 8.74 44.78
C LYS A 478 9.95 9.93 43.84
N ASN A 479 11.05 10.42 43.25
CA ASN A 479 11.01 11.55 42.33
C ASN A 479 10.18 11.23 41.07
N TYR A 480 10.31 10.02 40.55
CA TYR A 480 9.48 9.55 39.45
C TYR A 480 7.99 9.53 39.82
N LEU A 481 7.64 8.93 40.96
CA LEU A 481 6.27 8.87 41.46
C LEU A 481 5.66 10.27 41.62
N LEU A 482 6.39 11.22 42.21
CA LEU A 482 5.91 12.59 42.41
C LEU A 482 5.74 13.37 41.09
N SER A 483 6.63 13.13 40.11
CA SER A 483 6.60 13.84 38.83
C SER A 483 5.46 13.37 37.93
N TYR A 484 5.17 12.06 37.92
CA TYR A 484 4.19 11.47 37.00
C TYR A 484 2.84 11.16 37.65
N TYR A 485 2.77 11.05 38.98
CA TYR A 485 1.55 10.69 39.72
C TYR A 485 1.29 11.59 40.93
N GLY A 486 1.72 12.85 40.87
CA GLY A 486 1.74 13.78 42.01
C GLY A 486 0.40 14.01 42.73
N GLU A 487 -0.73 13.80 42.06
CA GLU A 487 -2.07 13.98 42.65
C GLU A 487 -2.62 12.74 43.35
N THR A 488 -1.89 11.63 43.34
CA THR A 488 -2.34 10.37 43.94
C THR A 488 -2.08 10.30 45.44
N ASN A 489 -2.88 9.53 46.17
CA ASN A 489 -2.63 9.24 47.59
C ASN A 489 -1.25 8.61 47.81
N ALA A 490 -0.79 7.77 46.88
CA ALA A 490 0.55 7.18 46.90
C ALA A 490 1.66 8.25 46.87
N ALA A 491 1.50 9.31 46.06
CA ALA A 491 2.40 10.44 46.04
C ALA A 491 2.36 11.26 47.33
N GLU A 492 1.17 11.46 47.93
CA GLU A 492 1.05 12.12 49.23
C GLU A 492 1.80 11.37 50.34
N GLU A 493 1.66 10.05 50.41
CA GLU A 493 2.41 9.22 51.36
C GLU A 493 3.91 9.27 51.09
N ALA A 494 4.32 9.25 49.82
CA ALA A 494 5.72 9.40 49.45
C ALA A 494 6.32 10.73 49.94
N ARG A 495 5.57 11.83 49.93
CA ARG A 495 6.05 13.13 50.44
C ARG A 495 6.39 13.10 51.93
N LYS A 496 5.65 12.30 52.72
CA LYS A 496 5.84 12.21 54.19
C LYS A 496 7.13 11.48 54.58
N THR A 497 7.74 10.75 53.65
CA THR A 497 8.98 10.03 53.92
C THR A 497 10.19 10.95 53.87
N ASN A 498 10.97 11.00 54.96
CA ASN A 498 12.16 11.84 55.07
C ASN A 498 13.42 11.01 54.84
N TYR A 499 14.02 11.20 53.67
CA TYR A 499 15.40 10.86 53.33
C TYR A 499 16.01 12.06 52.61
#